data_AF-Q7NN82-F1
#
_entry.id   AF-Q7NN82-F1
#
_cell.length_a   1.000
_cell.length_b   1.000
_cell.length_c   1.000
_cell.angle_alpha   90.00
_cell.angle_beta   90.00
_cell.angle_gamma   90.00
#
_symmetry.space_group_name_H-M   'P 1'
#
loop_
_entity.id
_entity.type
_entity.pdbx_description
1 polymer ?
#
loop_
_entity_poly.entity_id
_entity_poly.type
_entity_poly.pdbx_seq_one_letter_code
_entity_poly.pdbx_strand_id
1 'polypeptide(L)'
;MCPMANFYDLKHYIAHYINKGRCLVSEKGKITTFSERVYDRRGNYSEQFNHFIDRLLESGEFFHLYVEGDGYAFSDLIHSRFDLEYCVRCREPIPVPTNGALGPPACYLCPEFEPQQEAQVS
;
A
#
# COMPACT_ATOMS: atom_id res chain seq x y z
N MET A 1 -5.96 1.42 -22.52
CA MET A 1 -6.28 0.28 -21.64
C MET A 1 -5.11 0.14 -20.68
N CYS A 2 -5.21 0.74 -19.49
CA CYS A 2 -4.16 0.67 -18.48
C CYS A 2 -4.13 -0.75 -17.89
N PRO A 3 -2.95 -1.36 -17.69
CA PRO A 3 -2.83 -2.80 -17.51
C PRO A 3 -3.45 -3.25 -16.18
N MET A 4 -4.41 -4.18 -16.27
CA MET A 4 -5.09 -4.87 -15.15
C MET A 4 -4.15 -5.60 -14.17
N ALA A 5 -2.86 -5.76 -14.52
CA ALA A 5 -1.88 -6.44 -13.67
C ALA A 5 -1.65 -5.71 -12.35
N ASN A 6 -1.54 -4.38 -12.37
CA ASN A 6 -1.14 -3.62 -11.19
C ASN A 6 -2.24 -3.49 -10.12
N PHE A 7 -3.50 -3.71 -10.49
CA PHE A 7 -4.60 -3.62 -9.53
C PHE A 7 -4.67 -4.84 -8.61
N TYR A 8 -4.33 -6.04 -9.10
CA TYR A 8 -4.33 -7.24 -8.26
C TYR A 8 -3.25 -7.14 -7.17
N ASP A 9 -2.05 -6.69 -7.55
CA ASP A 9 -0.94 -6.49 -6.62
C ASP A 9 -1.25 -5.39 -5.62
N LEU A 10 -1.82 -4.26 -6.08
CA LEU A 10 -2.28 -3.19 -5.21
C LEU A 10 -3.37 -3.66 -4.23
N LYS A 11 -4.32 -4.47 -4.70
CA LYS A 11 -5.35 -5.05 -3.82
C LYS A 11 -4.74 -5.98 -2.78
N HIS A 12 -3.74 -6.77 -3.16
CA HIS A 12 -3.01 -7.64 -2.23
C HIS A 12 -2.23 -6.84 -1.18
N TYR A 13 -1.55 -5.77 -1.63
CA TYR A 13 -0.86 -4.80 -0.78
C TYR A 13 -1.81 -4.20 0.26
N ILE A 14 -2.95 -3.69 -0.17
CA ILE A 14 -3.99 -3.12 0.71
C ILE A 14 -4.52 -4.18 1.69
N ALA A 15 -4.85 -5.37 1.20
CA ALA A 15 -5.35 -6.48 1.99
C ALA A 15 -4.38 -6.85 3.12
N HIS A 16 -3.09 -6.96 2.81
CA HIS A 16 -2.04 -7.31 3.75
C HIS A 16 -1.96 -6.32 4.92
N TYR A 17 -1.93 -5.01 4.63
CA TYR A 17 -1.81 -3.98 5.67
C TYR A 17 -3.09 -3.80 6.49
N ILE A 18 -4.27 -3.86 5.84
CA ILE A 18 -5.54 -3.84 6.58
C ILE A 18 -5.66 -5.06 7.50
N ASN A 19 -5.23 -6.25 7.05
CA ASN A 19 -5.24 -7.46 7.87
C ASN A 19 -4.30 -7.34 9.09
N LYS A 20 -3.29 -6.47 9.03
CA LYS A 20 -2.42 -6.11 10.15
C LYS A 20 -2.98 -5.00 11.06
N GLY A 21 -4.17 -4.51 10.76
CA GLY A 21 -4.83 -3.44 11.51
C GLY A 21 -4.44 -2.03 11.08
N ARG A 22 -3.79 -1.86 9.91
CA ARG A 22 -3.53 -0.53 9.36
C ARG A 22 -4.78 0.07 8.74
N CYS A 23 -4.85 1.38 8.79
CA CYS A 23 -5.91 2.16 8.18
C CYS A 23 -5.45 2.72 6.83
N LEU A 24 -6.40 3.14 6.00
CA LEU A 24 -6.10 3.92 4.80
C LEU A 24 -6.29 5.40 5.12
N VAL A 25 -5.37 6.24 4.68
CA VAL A 25 -5.37 7.67 4.96
C VAL A 25 -5.40 8.43 3.64
N SER A 26 -6.15 9.52 3.56
CA SER A 26 -6.08 10.45 2.43
C SER A 26 -5.15 11.62 2.73
N GLU A 27 -4.70 12.33 1.69
CA GLU A 27 -3.91 13.57 1.85
C GLU A 27 -4.61 14.63 2.72
N LYS A 28 -5.95 14.57 2.79
CA LYS A 28 -6.78 15.46 3.63
C LYS A 28 -6.86 14.98 5.10
N GLY A 29 -6.12 13.94 5.47
CA GLY A 29 -6.12 13.34 6.82
C GLY A 29 -7.34 12.49 7.13
N LYS A 30 -8.16 12.12 6.13
CA LYS A 30 -9.34 11.28 6.35
C LYS A 30 -8.90 9.83 6.54
N ILE A 31 -9.20 9.28 7.71
CA ILE A 31 -8.91 7.90 8.04
C ILE A 31 -10.09 7.02 7.59
N THR A 32 -9.78 5.96 6.85
CA THR A 32 -10.71 4.94 6.39
C THR A 32 -10.29 3.60 6.97
N THR A 33 -11.14 3.04 7.81
CA THR A 33 -10.89 1.80 8.54
C THR A 33 -11.75 0.67 7.99
N PHE A 34 -11.21 -0.54 7.97
CA PHE A 34 -11.97 -1.76 7.65
C PHE A 34 -11.86 -2.72 8.85
N SER A 35 -12.98 -3.00 9.49
CA SER A 35 -13.04 -3.77 10.74
C SER A 35 -13.45 -5.23 10.56
N GLU A 36 -13.87 -5.61 9.36
CA GLU A 36 -14.29 -6.97 9.03
C GLU A 36 -13.09 -7.84 8.66
N ARG A 37 -13.32 -9.15 8.43
CA ARG A 37 -12.25 -10.06 8.01
C ARG A 37 -11.87 -9.78 6.56
N VAL A 38 -10.57 -9.56 6.30
CA VAL A 38 -10.03 -9.42 4.94
C VAL A 38 -10.11 -10.74 4.17
N TYR A 39 -9.78 -11.85 4.82
CA TYR A 39 -9.76 -13.18 4.22
C TYR A 39 -10.90 -14.06 4.74
N ASP A 40 -11.47 -14.87 3.85
CA ASP A 40 -12.44 -15.90 4.19
C ASP A 40 -11.75 -17.14 4.82
N ARG A 41 -12.54 -18.12 5.29
CA ARG A 41 -11.99 -19.34 5.92
C ARG A 41 -11.13 -20.19 4.96
N ARG A 42 -11.25 -19.97 3.65
CA ARG A 42 -10.51 -20.66 2.59
C ARG A 42 -9.29 -19.87 2.10
N GLY A 43 -9.02 -18.69 2.66
CA GLY A 43 -7.86 -17.86 2.31
C GLY A 43 -8.06 -16.97 1.08
N ASN A 44 -9.27 -16.85 0.54
CA ASN A 44 -9.59 -15.87 -0.51
C ASN A 44 -10.04 -14.55 0.12
N TYR A 45 -10.08 -13.49 -0.69
CA TYR A 45 -10.68 -12.22 -0.26
C TYR A 45 -12.14 -12.40 0.13
N SER A 46 -12.49 -11.91 1.32
CA SER A 46 -13.88 -11.94 1.79
C SER A 46 -14.75 -11.06 0.90
N GLU A 47 -16.05 -11.39 0.85
CA GLU A 47 -17.01 -10.58 0.10
C GLU A 47 -17.05 -9.14 0.63
N GLN A 48 -16.98 -8.97 1.96
CA GLN A 48 -16.96 -7.66 2.61
C GLN A 48 -15.74 -6.83 2.19
N PHE A 49 -14.57 -7.47 2.05
CA PHE A 49 -13.38 -6.81 1.58
C PHE A 49 -13.49 -6.41 0.10
N ASN A 50 -14.06 -7.26 -0.74
CA ASN A 50 -14.31 -6.92 -2.15
C ASN A 50 -15.25 -5.71 -2.26
N HIS A 51 -16.40 -5.74 -1.57
CA HIS A 51 -17.35 -4.61 -1.52
C HIS A 51 -16.71 -3.33 -0.95
N PHE A 52 -15.80 -3.45 0.00
CA PHE A 52 -15.05 -2.31 0.52
C PHE A 52 -14.16 -1.68 -0.55
N ILE A 53 -13.37 -2.49 -1.26
CA ILE A 53 -12.51 -2.03 -2.35
C ILE A 53 -13.33 -1.42 -3.48
N ASP A 54 -14.45 -2.05 -3.87
CA ASP A 54 -15.32 -1.53 -4.92
C ASP A 54 -15.91 -0.16 -4.55
N ARG A 55 -16.40 0.01 -3.31
CA ARG A 55 -16.88 1.31 -2.82
C ARG A 55 -15.78 2.38 -2.79
N LEU A 56 -14.54 2.00 -2.48
CA LEU A 56 -13.43 2.95 -2.53
C LEU A 56 -13.14 3.39 -3.97
N LEU A 57 -13.11 2.45 -4.91
CA LEU A 57 -12.95 2.76 -6.34
C LEU A 57 -14.05 3.70 -6.85
N GLU A 58 -15.30 3.43 -6.48
CA GLU A 58 -16.45 4.27 -6.85
C GLU A 58 -16.39 5.68 -6.24
N SER A 59 -15.72 5.85 -5.09
CA SER A 59 -15.61 7.14 -4.42
C SER A 59 -14.76 8.17 -5.15
N GLY A 60 -13.92 7.75 -6.11
CA GLY A 60 -12.98 8.61 -6.84
C GLY A 60 -11.74 9.03 -6.05
N GLU A 61 -11.76 8.94 -4.72
CA GLU A 61 -10.61 9.30 -3.86
C GLU A 61 -9.59 8.15 -3.75
N PHE A 62 -9.89 6.95 -4.27
CA PHE A 62 -9.04 5.76 -4.14
C PHE A 62 -7.57 6.02 -4.49
N PHE A 63 -7.31 6.73 -5.58
CA PHE A 63 -5.97 7.02 -6.07
C PHE A 63 -5.17 7.99 -5.17
N HIS A 64 -5.86 8.72 -4.28
CA HIS A 64 -5.26 9.65 -3.31
C HIS A 64 -5.13 9.04 -1.91
N LEU A 65 -5.50 7.78 -1.74
CA LEU A 65 -5.31 7.05 -0.49
C LEU A 65 -3.92 6.43 -0.45
N TYR A 66 -3.40 6.29 0.76
CA TYR A 66 -2.18 5.57 1.09
C TYR A 66 -2.40 4.77 2.38
N VAL A 67 -1.54 3.77 2.63
CA VAL A 67 -1.57 3.02 3.88
C VAL A 67 -1.01 3.89 5.00
N GLU A 68 -1.61 3.83 6.19
CA GLU A 68 -1.10 4.54 7.37
C GLU A 68 0.37 4.17 7.65
N GLY A 69 1.25 5.18 7.69
CA GLY A 69 2.69 5.02 7.89
C GLY A 69 3.48 4.70 6.62
N ASP A 70 2.79 4.56 5.48
CA ASP A 70 3.41 4.46 4.17
C ASP A 70 3.52 5.84 3.49
N GLY A 71 4.49 5.96 2.59
CA GLY A 71 4.81 7.20 1.87
C GLY A 71 4.26 7.27 0.45
N TYR A 72 3.56 6.23 -0.03
CA TYR A 72 3.15 6.12 -1.43
C TYR A 72 1.63 6.10 -1.57
N ALA A 73 1.11 7.01 -2.41
CA ALA A 73 -0.29 6.99 -2.80
C ALA A 73 -0.58 5.84 -3.77
N PHE A 74 -1.82 5.34 -3.75
CA PHE A 74 -2.25 4.27 -4.66
C PHE A 74 -2.16 4.68 -6.13
N SER A 75 -2.24 5.99 -6.44
CA SER A 75 -1.93 6.52 -7.77
C SER A 75 -0.50 6.23 -8.18
N ASP A 76 0.50 6.43 -7.32
CA ASP A 76 1.89 6.14 -7.67
C ASP A 76 2.11 4.64 -7.89
N LEU A 77 1.50 3.82 -7.03
CA LEU A 77 1.59 2.37 -7.12
C LEU A 77 0.98 1.84 -8.42
N ILE A 78 -0.19 2.36 -8.84
CA ILE A 78 -0.92 1.82 -9.99
C ILE A 78 -0.32 2.21 -11.36
N HIS A 79 0.50 3.26 -11.45
CA HIS A 79 1.03 3.77 -12.73
C HIS A 79 2.36 3.13 -13.17
N SER A 80 2.69 1.91 -12.70
CA SER A 80 3.89 1.13 -13.09
C SER A 80 5.24 1.82 -12.81
N ARG A 81 5.24 2.87 -11.98
CA ARG A 81 6.47 3.51 -11.47
C ARG A 81 7.11 2.70 -10.34
N PHE A 82 6.33 1.80 -9.75
CA PHE A 82 6.75 0.94 -8.67
C PHE A 82 6.27 -0.49 -8.96
N ASP A 83 7.14 -1.46 -8.71
CA ASP A 83 6.78 -2.86 -8.55
C ASP A 83 6.50 -3.13 -7.07
N LEU A 84 5.50 -3.95 -6.78
CA LEU A 84 5.20 -4.37 -5.42
C LEU A 84 5.96 -5.67 -5.12
N GLU A 85 7.14 -5.52 -4.53
CA GLU A 85 7.97 -6.66 -4.12
C GLU A 85 7.93 -6.87 -2.60
N TYR A 86 8.64 -7.88 -2.09
CA TYR A 86 8.70 -8.16 -0.66
C TYR A 86 10.03 -7.67 -0.08
N CYS A 87 9.96 -6.93 1.02
CA CYS A 87 11.15 -6.52 1.76
C CYS A 87 11.91 -7.74 2.27
N VAL A 88 13.20 -7.85 1.96
CA VAL A 88 14.04 -8.98 2.42
C VAL A 88 14.20 -9.05 3.95
N ARG A 89 13.97 -7.94 4.66
CA ARG A 89 14.10 -7.86 6.12
C ARG A 89 12.82 -8.30 6.83
N CYS A 90 11.72 -7.58 6.61
CA CYS A 90 10.46 -7.80 7.31
C CYS A 90 9.46 -8.67 6.53
N ARG A 91 9.75 -9.03 5.28
CA ARG A 91 8.87 -9.78 4.36
C ARG A 91 7.52 -9.10 4.08
N GLU A 92 7.45 -7.79 4.30
CA GLU A 92 6.29 -6.99 3.98
C GLU A 92 6.28 -6.62 2.50
N PRO A 93 5.10 -6.52 1.85
CA PRO A 93 5.01 -6.00 0.51
C PRO A 93 5.37 -4.50 0.52
N ILE A 94 6.30 -4.10 -0.33
CA ILE A 94 6.82 -2.75 -0.45
C ILE A 94 6.85 -2.30 -1.90
N PRO A 95 6.61 -1.01 -2.16
CA PRO A 95 6.87 -0.43 -3.46
C PRO A 95 8.37 -0.29 -3.71
N VAL A 96 8.83 -0.92 -4.79
CA VAL A 96 10.19 -0.85 -5.31
C VAL A 96 10.16 -0.05 -6.61
N PRO A 97 10.86 1.09 -6.69
CA PRO A 97 10.85 1.91 -7.90
C PRO A 97 11.38 1.14 -9.11
N THR A 98 10.63 1.16 -10.22
CA THR A 98 11.03 0.59 -11.50
C THR A 98 12.00 1.53 -12.22
N ASN A 99 12.80 0.99 -13.15
CA ASN A 99 13.87 1.69 -13.84
C ASN A 99 13.40 3.06 -14.39
N GLY A 100 13.84 4.16 -13.77
CA GLY A 100 13.43 5.54 -14.10
C GLY A 100 12.83 6.33 -12.94
N ALA A 101 12.37 5.68 -11.87
CA ALA A 101 12.00 6.33 -10.62
C ALA A 101 13.25 6.55 -9.74
N LEU A 102 13.53 7.79 -9.34
CA LEU A 102 14.66 8.14 -8.48
C LEU A 102 14.28 7.90 -7.01
N GLY A 103 14.90 6.91 -6.37
CA GLY A 103 14.83 6.69 -4.93
C GLY A 103 15.14 5.25 -4.52
N PRO A 104 15.68 5.00 -3.31
CA PRO A 104 15.82 3.65 -2.80
C PRO A 104 14.44 3.02 -2.52
N PRO A 105 14.30 1.68 -2.58
CA PRO A 105 13.09 1.01 -2.10
C PRO A 105 12.91 1.31 -0.61
N ALA A 106 11.85 2.07 -0.28
CA ALA A 106 11.60 2.50 1.07
C ALA A 106 10.55 1.59 1.73
N CYS A 107 11.01 0.70 2.60
CA CYS A 107 10.12 -0.01 3.51
C CYS A 107 9.86 0.85 4.75
N TYR A 108 9.02 1.88 4.62
CA TYR A 108 8.65 2.77 5.73
C TYR A 108 8.01 2.04 6.92
N LEU A 109 7.51 0.83 6.67
CA LEU A 109 6.81 -0.01 7.63
C LEU A 109 7.70 -1.10 8.25
N CYS A 110 9.01 -1.09 7.97
CA CYS A 110 9.96 -2.00 8.61
C CYS A 110 10.16 -1.61 10.08
N PRO A 111 10.10 -2.54 11.05
CA PRO A 111 10.30 -2.24 12.46
C PRO A 111 11.71 -1.70 12.80
N GLU A 112 12.69 -1.92 11.91
CA GLU A 112 14.06 -1.40 12.00
C GLU A 112 14.33 -0.22 11.05
N PHE A 113 13.29 0.46 10.55
CA PHE A 113 13.50 1.70 9.79
C PHE A 113 13.91 2.82 10.76
N GLU A 114 15.17 2.80 11.19
CA GLU A 114 15.84 4.02 11.61
C GLU A 114 16.09 4.82 10.33
N PRO A 115 15.39 5.95 10.10
CA PRO A 115 15.82 6.84 9.03
C PRO A 115 17.29 7.14 9.31
N GLN A 116 18.17 6.80 8.38
CA GLN A 116 19.53 7.31 8.42
C GLN A 116 19.37 8.83 8.33
N GLN A 117 19.36 9.51 9.49
CA GLN A 117 19.59 10.94 9.56
C GLN A 117 20.90 11.14 8.81
N GLU A 118 20.81 11.73 7.62
CA GLU A 118 21.96 12.33 6.97
C GLU A 118 22.65 13.16 8.04
N ALA A 119 23.89 12.75 8.30
CA ALA A 119 24.77 13.40 9.23
C ALA A 119 24.81 14.89 8.90
N GLN A 120 24.25 15.72 9.78
CA GLN A 120 24.71 17.09 9.92
C GLN A 120 26.13 17.02 10.49
N VAL A 121 27.10 16.82 9.60
CA VAL A 121 28.48 17.22 9.88
C VAL A 121 28.52 18.74 9.76
N SER A 122 28.99 19.33 10.84
CA SER A 122 29.10 20.76 11.14
C SER A 122 29.93 21.56 10.15
#